data_AF-A0A7C1NA73-F1
#
_entry.id   AF-A0A7C1NA73-F1
#
_cell.length_a   1.000
_cell.length_b   1.000
_cell.length_c   1.000
_cell.angle_alpha   90.00
_cell.angle_beta   90.00
_cell.angle_gamma   90.00
#
_symmetry.space_group_name_H-M   'P 1'
#
loop_
_entity.id
_entity.type
_entity.pdbx_description
1 polymer ?
#
loop_
_entity_poly.entity_id
_entity_poly.type
_entity_poly.pdbx_seq_one_letter_code
_entity_poly.pdbx_strand_id
1 'polypeptide(L)'
;MGLDKWLKPEVSGKLRKEKKATPIKVAGNKSDESQTQKIQKVALKFKKYNLICPQARCKYQKTILKKILSDQDKTCPKCNHEMKIRKS
;
A
#
# COMPACT_ATOMS: atom_id res chain seq x y z
N MET A 1 -12.90 -5.34 32.79
CA MET A 1 -12.38 -6.18 31.68
C MET A 1 -11.22 -5.42 31.04
N GLY A 2 -9.98 -5.78 31.35
CA GLY A 2 -8.77 -4.98 31.07
C GLY A 2 -8.01 -5.42 29.80
N LEU A 3 -7.39 -4.43 29.14
CA LEU A 3 -6.66 -4.53 27.87
C LEU A 3 -5.24 -5.12 28.01
N ASP A 4 -5.00 -6.01 28.97
CA ASP A 4 -3.68 -6.61 29.29
C ASP A 4 -3.49 -7.97 28.61
N LYS A 5 -3.74 -8.04 27.30
CA LYS A 5 -3.52 -9.26 26.49
C LYS A 5 -2.69 -9.03 25.25
N TRP A 6 -1.76 -8.09 25.31
CA TRP A 6 -0.79 -7.85 24.23
C TRP A 6 0.60 -8.22 24.73
N LEU A 7 0.99 -9.45 24.38
CA LEU A 7 2.36 -9.98 24.26
C LEU A 7 3.17 -10.08 25.56
N LYS A 8 3.09 -11.23 26.22
CA LYS A 8 4.21 -11.74 27.01
C LYS A 8 5.21 -12.44 26.07
N PRO A 9 6.49 -12.03 26.01
CA PRO A 9 7.56 -12.92 25.56
C PRO A 9 7.89 -13.90 26.71
N GLU A 10 8.43 -15.08 26.42
CA GLU A 10 9.40 -15.84 27.24
C GLU A 10 9.55 -17.29 26.71
N VAL A 11 10.57 -17.53 25.88
CA VAL A 11 11.86 -18.25 26.10
C VAL A 11 11.79 -19.76 25.80
N SER A 12 12.65 -20.22 24.88
CA SER A 12 13.67 -21.27 25.14
C SER A 12 13.97 -22.12 23.90
N GLY A 13 15.22 -22.08 23.44
CA GLY A 13 15.72 -23.02 22.44
C GLY A 13 17.09 -22.64 21.87
N LYS A 14 18.16 -22.74 22.68
CA LYS A 14 19.54 -22.72 22.18
C LYS A 14 19.75 -23.97 21.30
N LEU A 15 20.14 -23.79 20.03
CA LEU A 15 20.92 -24.77 19.29
C LEU A 15 21.92 -24.07 18.37
N ARG A 16 23.13 -24.61 18.37
CA ARG A 16 24.39 -24.03 17.88
C ARG A 16 24.71 -24.51 16.45
N LYS A 17 25.55 -23.74 15.74
CA LYS A 17 26.38 -24.08 14.54
C LYS A 17 25.54 -24.36 13.26
N GLU A 18 25.95 -24.08 12.03
CA GLU A 18 27.27 -24.02 11.41
C GLU A 18 27.20 -23.24 10.06
N LYS A 19 28.37 -22.85 9.56
CA LYS A 19 28.68 -22.14 8.31
C LYS A 19 28.21 -22.90 7.05
N LYS A 20 27.80 -22.20 5.99
CA LYS A 20 28.43 -22.22 4.65
C LYS A 20 27.70 -21.33 3.62
N ALA A 21 28.51 -20.77 2.74
CA ALA A 21 28.21 -19.79 1.73
C ALA A 21 27.36 -20.31 0.57
N THR A 22 26.51 -19.45 0.01
CA THR A 22 26.28 -19.29 -1.45
C THR A 22 25.26 -18.17 -1.69
N PRO A 23 25.65 -16.98 -2.18
CA PRO A 23 24.70 -16.12 -2.87
C PRO A 23 24.56 -16.62 -4.31
N ILE A 24 23.37 -17.12 -4.63
CA ILE A 24 22.94 -17.43 -6.00
C ILE A 24 23.05 -16.14 -6.81
N LYS A 25 24.09 -16.03 -7.65
CA LYS A 25 24.24 -14.97 -8.63
C LYS A 25 23.35 -15.31 -9.83
N VAL A 26 22.11 -14.82 -9.80
CA VAL A 26 21.26 -14.84 -11.01
C VAL A 26 21.79 -13.74 -11.94
N ALA A 27 22.46 -14.16 -13.00
CA ALA A 27 22.91 -13.29 -14.06
C ALA A 27 21.74 -13.02 -15.03
N GLY A 28 21.52 -11.74 -15.33
CA GLY A 28 21.04 -11.26 -16.62
C GLY A 28 19.53 -11.22 -16.86
N ASN A 29 18.95 -10.02 -16.76
CA ASN A 29 18.53 -9.33 -17.99
C ASN A 29 18.37 -7.82 -17.76
N LYS A 30 19.07 -7.05 -18.60
CA LYS A 30 18.90 -5.62 -18.82
C LYS A 30 17.60 -5.40 -19.59
N SER A 31 16.82 -4.40 -19.18
CA SER A 31 15.78 -3.61 -19.90
C SER A 31 14.86 -3.13 -18.78
N ASP A 32 14.76 -1.86 -18.38
CA ASP A 32 14.38 -0.67 -19.14
C ASP A 32 14.49 0.50 -18.13
N GLU A 33 15.55 1.31 -18.24
CA GLU A 33 15.49 2.69 -18.73
C GLU A 33 14.50 3.62 -17.98
N SER A 34 15.05 4.33 -16.99
CA SER A 34 14.92 5.80 -16.92
C SER A 34 13.51 6.44 -16.94
N GLN A 35 12.55 5.95 -16.14
CA GLN A 35 11.34 6.75 -15.84
C GLN A 35 11.05 7.00 -14.35
N THR A 36 11.86 6.49 -13.43
CA THR A 36 11.66 6.71 -11.99
C THR A 36 12.33 7.97 -11.43
N GLN A 37 13.10 8.70 -12.25
CA GLN A 37 13.85 9.89 -11.83
C GLN A 37 13.19 11.23 -12.18
N LYS A 38 11.90 11.41 -11.89
CA LYS A 38 11.29 12.74 -11.72
C LYS A 38 10.32 12.75 -10.54
N ILE A 39 10.75 12.20 -9.40
CA ILE A 39 10.15 12.55 -8.12
C ILE A 39 10.66 13.96 -7.79
N GLN A 40 10.07 14.95 -8.46
CA GLN A 40 10.19 16.34 -8.03
C GLN A 40 9.77 16.37 -6.56
N LYS A 41 10.74 16.56 -5.67
CA LYS A 41 10.54 16.78 -4.23
C LYS A 41 9.91 18.16 -3.98
N VAL A 42 8.89 18.51 -4.74
CA VAL A 42 7.96 19.57 -4.34
C VAL A 42 7.21 19.00 -3.16
N ALA A 43 7.14 19.72 -2.04
CA ALA A 43 6.43 19.29 -0.85
C ALA A 43 4.99 18.91 -1.21
N LEU A 44 4.75 17.62 -1.48
CA LEU A 44 3.46 17.09 -1.91
C LEU A 44 2.54 17.17 -0.70
N LYS A 45 1.74 18.25 -0.64
CA LYS A 45 0.69 18.40 0.36
C LYS A 45 -0.34 17.29 0.15
N PHE A 46 -0.81 16.71 1.25
CA PHE A 46 -1.93 15.79 1.19
C PHE A 46 -3.18 16.53 0.70
N LYS A 47 -3.92 15.92 -0.22
CA LYS A 47 -5.21 16.42 -0.69
C LYS A 47 -6.31 15.51 -0.16
N LYS A 48 -7.42 16.12 0.25
CA LYS A 48 -8.64 15.40 0.60
C LYS A 48 -9.43 15.13 -0.69
N TYR A 49 -9.70 13.86 -0.95
CA TYR A 49 -10.52 13.40 -2.08
C TYR A 49 -11.80 12.78 -1.55
N ASN A 50 -12.94 13.29 -2.01
CA ASN A 50 -14.24 12.66 -1.77
C ASN A 50 -14.56 11.79 -2.98
N LEU A 51 -14.61 10.47 -2.80
CA LEU A 51 -14.89 9.51 -3.86
C LEU A 51 -16.32 8.98 -3.68
N ILE A 52 -17.10 8.97 -4.76
CA ILE A 52 -18.46 8.43 -4.81
C ILE A 52 -18.56 7.36 -5.88
N CYS A 53 -19.20 6.24 -5.54
CA CYS A 53 -19.53 5.21 -6.51
C CYS A 53 -20.65 5.74 -7.42
N PRO A 54 -20.48 5.71 -8.75
CA PRO A 54 -21.51 6.16 -9.69
C PRO A 54 -22.75 5.25 -9.68
N GLN A 55 -22.62 4.03 -9.17
CA GLN A 55 -23.69 3.06 -9.22
C GLN A 55 -24.76 3.37 -8.16
N ALA A 56 -25.98 3.68 -8.63
CA ALA A 56 -27.10 4.11 -7.78
C ALA A 56 -27.55 3.06 -6.77
N ARG A 57 -27.30 1.77 -7.04
CA ARG A 57 -27.55 0.68 -6.09
C ARG A 57 -26.48 0.57 -5.01
N CYS A 58 -25.23 0.91 -5.31
CA CYS A 58 -24.11 0.78 -4.38
C CYS A 58 -24.07 1.96 -3.40
N LYS A 59 -24.23 3.20 -3.91
CA LYS A 59 -24.18 4.47 -3.15
C LYS A 59 -22.97 4.63 -2.23
N TYR A 60 -21.94 3.81 -2.40
CA TYR A 60 -20.76 3.81 -1.54
C TYR A 60 -19.96 5.09 -1.74
N GLN A 61 -19.57 5.71 -0.63
CA GLN A 61 -18.77 6.92 -0.61
C GLN A 61 -17.63 6.73 0.37
N LYS A 62 -16.46 7.24 0.02
CA LYS A 62 -15.30 7.27 0.92
C LYS A 62 -14.54 8.57 0.76
N THR A 63 -13.91 8.98 1.84
CA THR A 63 -13.00 10.12 1.85
C THR A 63 -11.59 9.59 2.02
N ILE A 64 -10.67 10.00 1.14
CA ILE A 64 -9.27 9.59 1.19
C ILE A 64 -8.40 10.82 1.26
N LEU A 65 -7.46 10.83 2.20
CA LEU A 65 -6.43 11.86 2.31
C LEU A 65 -5.11 11.27 1.79
N LYS A 66 -4.80 11.54 0.52
CA LYS A 66 -3.58 11.03 -0.14
C LYS A 66 -2.92 12.14 -0.95
N LYS A 67 -1.65 11.95 -1.29
CA LYS A 67 -0.94 12.86 -2.20
C LYS A 67 -1.38 12.59 -3.64
N ILE A 68 -1.35 11.32 -4.03
CA ILE A 68 -1.74 10.80 -5.34
C ILE A 68 -2.70 9.63 -5.09
N LEU A 69 -3.77 9.53 -5.87
CA LEU A 69 -4.69 8.39 -5.83
C LEU A 69 -4.10 7.24 -6.64
N SER A 70 -4.03 6.06 -6.03
CA SER A 70 -3.68 4.82 -6.73
C SER A 70 -4.91 4.25 -7.43
N ASP A 71 -4.75 3.37 -8.41
CA ASP A 71 -5.89 2.80 -9.14
C ASP A 71 -6.79 1.94 -8.24
N GLN A 72 -6.21 1.27 -7.23
CA GLN A 72 -6.98 0.58 -6.19
C GLN A 72 -7.91 1.52 -5.40
N ASP A 73 -7.50 2.79 -5.19
CA ASP A 73 -8.34 3.75 -4.48
C ASP A 73 -9.55 4.17 -5.32
N LYS A 74 -9.41 4.17 -6.65
CA LYS A 74 -10.48 4.47 -7.58
C LYS A 74 -11.47 3.32 -7.70
N THR A 75 -11.13 2.10 -7.30
CA THR A 75 -12.07 0.97 -7.35
C THR A 75 -13.01 0.94 -6.14
N CYS A 76 -14.30 0.75 -6.38
CA CYS A 76 -15.30 0.60 -5.34
C CYS A 76 -15.16 -0.79 -4.67
N PRO A 77 -15.01 -0.88 -3.34
CA PRO A 77 -14.82 -2.17 -2.66
C PRO A 77 -16.07 -3.06 -2.63
N LYS A 78 -17.25 -2.50 -2.94
CA LYS A 78 -18.52 -3.24 -2.91
C LYS A 78 -18.93 -3.80 -4.26
N CYS A 79 -18.66 -3.07 -5.33
CA CYS A 79 -19.15 -3.41 -6.67
C CYS A 79 -18.06 -3.41 -7.74
N ASN A 80 -16.80 -3.17 -7.36
CA ASN A 80 -15.63 -3.14 -8.22
C ASN A 80 -15.71 -2.17 -9.41
N HIS A 81 -16.67 -1.24 -9.41
CA HIS A 81 -16.77 -0.17 -10.40
C HIS A 81 -15.83 0.98 -10.05
N GLU A 82 -15.41 1.72 -11.07
CA GLU A 82 -14.61 2.93 -10.90
C GLU A 82 -15.42 4.05 -10.20
N MET A 83 -14.84 4.60 -9.14
CA MET A 83 -15.39 5.68 -8.32
C MET A 83 -15.02 7.03 -8.91
N LYS A 84 -15.96 7.98 -8.83
CA LYS A 84 -15.77 9.36 -9.31
C LYS A 84 -15.35 10.27 -8.16
N ILE A 85 -14.42 11.18 -8.42
CA ILE A 85 -14.04 12.22 -7.46
C ILE A 85 -15.11 13.31 -7.49
N ARG A 86 -15.79 13.53 -6.37
CA ARG A 86 -16.69 14.66 -6.18
C ARG A 86 -15.85 15.89 -5.86
N LYS A 87 -15.74 16.82 -6.81
CA LYS A 87 -15.19 18.16 -6.55
C LYS A 87 -16.17 18.90 -5.64
N SER A 88 -15.61 19.57 -4.63
CA SER A 88 -16.37 20.45 -3.74
C SER A 88 -16.24 21.89 -4.21
#